data_AF-A0A0D2KV17-F1
#
_entry.id   AF-A0A0D2KV17-F1
#
_cell.length_a   1.000
_cell.length_b   1.000
_cell.length_c   1.000
_cell.angle_alpha   90.00
_cell.angle_beta   90.00
_cell.angle_gamma   90.00
#
_symmetry.space_group_name_H-M   'P 1'
#
loop_
_entity.id
_entity.type
_entity.pdbx_description
1 polymer ?
#
loop_
_entity_poly.entity_id
_entity_poly.type
_entity_poly.pdbx_seq_one_letter_code
_entity_poly.pdbx_strand_id
1 'polypeptide(L)' 'MASDGAVDPFFVPTTEEELEEYGTEAGGPTNLARRLMDAVRRRKGLPVEEKVVKVATKQRTLKRNV' A
#
# COMPACT_ATOMS: atom_id res chain seq x y z
N MET A 1 -15.86 19.87 6.06
CA MET A 1 -15.90 18.56 5.37
C MET A 1 -14.69 17.79 5.85
N ALA A 2 -14.74 17.25 7.07
CA ALA A 2 -13.79 16.23 7.50
C ALA A 2 -14.39 14.91 7.03
N SER A 3 -14.01 14.48 5.83
CA SER A 3 -14.33 13.15 5.33
C SER A 3 -13.40 12.17 6.02
N ASP A 4 -13.97 11.19 6.74
CA ASP A 4 -13.28 10.09 7.41
C ASP A 4 -12.26 9.39 6.48
N GLY A 5 -11.05 9.93 6.38
CA GLY A 5 -9.95 9.39 5.58
C GLY A 5 -9.49 8.02 6.07
N ALA A 6 -9.74 7.70 7.34
CA ALA A 6 -9.39 6.42 7.96
C ALA A 6 -10.08 5.20 7.30
N VAL A 7 -11.22 5.38 6.63
CA VAL A 7 -12.02 4.27 6.08
C VAL A 7 -11.85 4.09 4.57
N ASP A 8 -11.37 5.11 3.85
CA ASP A 8 -11.15 5.02 2.41
C ASP A 8 -9.89 4.19 2.09
N PRO A 9 -9.98 3.09 1.31
CA PRO A 9 -8.84 2.31 0.86
C PRO A 9 -7.78 3.06 0.04
N PHE A 10 -8.09 4.27 -0.45
CA PHE A 10 -7.23 5.09 -1.29
C PHE A 10 -6.88 6.45 -0.66
N PHE A 11 -7.12 6.60 0.64
CA PHE A 11 -6.79 7.83 1.36
C PHE A 11 -5.28 8.12 1.33
N VAL A 12 -4.96 9.36 0.96
CA VAL A 12 -3.61 9.92 1.02
C VAL A 12 -3.73 11.25 1.74
N PRO A 13 -3.08 11.43 2.91
CA PRO A 13 -3.12 12.70 3.63
C PRO A 13 -2.40 13.75 2.80
N THR A 14 -3.03 14.91 2.66
CA THR A 14 -2.47 16.02 1.87
C THR A 14 -2.21 17.25 2.72
N THR A 15 -2.89 17.36 3.86
CA THR A 15 -2.76 18.48 4.78
C THR A 15 -1.80 18.14 5.93
N GLU A 16 -1.21 19.17 6.55
CA GLU A 16 -0.30 19.00 7.70
C GLU A 16 -1.04 18.39 8.90
N GLU A 17 -2.29 18.81 9.14
CA GLU A 17 -3.16 18.28 10.21
C GLU A 17 -3.43 16.77 10.05
N GLU A 18 -3.75 16.31 8.84
CA GLU A 18 -3.93 14.88 8.54
C GLU A 18 -2.61 14.09 8.64
N LEU A 19 -1.49 14.72 8.31
CA LEU A 19 -0.16 14.09 8.43
C LEU A 19 0.23 13.87 9.89
N GLU A 20 -0.14 14.79 10.77
CA GLU A 20 0.08 14.68 12.22
C GLU A 20 -0.79 13.58 12.84
N GLU A 21 -2.04 13.44 12.36
CA GLU A 21 -2.99 12.44 12.88
C GLU A 21 -2.69 11.01 12.39
N TYR A 22 -2.41 10.84 11.09
CA TYR A 22 -2.26 9.53 10.46
C TYR A 22 -0.81 9.13 10.17
N GLY A 23 0.14 10.06 10.35
CA GLY A 23 1.55 9.87 10.05
C GLY A 23 1.86 9.91 8.55
N THR A 24 3.16 9.98 8.22
CA THR A 24 3.66 9.93 6.82
C THR A 24 3.31 8.62 6.09
N GLU A 25 2.94 7.58 6.83
CA GLU A 25 2.55 6.26 6.32
C GLU A 25 1.03 6.00 6.40
N ALA A 26 0.19 7.03 6.37
CA ALA A 26 -1.27 6.87 6.39
C ALA A 26 -1.82 5.99 5.22
N GLY A 27 -1.08 5.86 4.12
CA GLY A 27 -1.34 4.91 3.02
C GLY A 27 -0.66 3.54 3.17
N GLY A 28 0.03 3.33 4.30
CA GLY A 28 0.76 2.12 4.68
C GLY A 28 -0.09 1.10 5.45
N PRO A 29 0.53 0.08 6.08
CA PRO A 29 -0.13 -1.14 6.60
C PRO A 29 -1.20 -0.94 7.69
N THR A 30 -1.49 0.29 8.09
CA THR A 30 -2.53 0.72 9.04
C THR A 30 -3.93 0.78 8.44
N ASN A 31 -4.09 1.02 7.13
CA ASN A 31 -5.41 1.13 6.51
C ASN A 31 -6.07 -0.27 6.34
N LEU A 32 -7.03 -0.59 7.22
CA LEU A 32 -7.75 -1.86 7.21
C LEU A 32 -8.54 -2.07 5.92
N ALA A 33 -9.16 -1.00 5.38
CA ALA A 33 -9.98 -1.07 4.18
C ALA A 33 -9.14 -1.44 2.95
N ARG A 34 -7.93 -0.87 2.81
CA ARG A 34 -6.96 -1.23 1.77
C ARG A 34 -6.53 -2.69 1.86
N ARG A 35 -6.24 -3.19 3.06
CA ARG A 35 -5.87 -4.60 3.27
C ARG A 35 -6.98 -5.56 2.86
N LEU A 36 -8.23 -5.27 3.21
CA LEU A 36 -9.38 -6.10 2.83
C LEU A 36 -9.61 -6.08 1.32
N MET A 37 -9.54 -4.90 0.69
CA MET A 37 -9.64 -4.76 -0.77
C MET A 37 -8.57 -5.56 -1.50
N ASP A 38 -7.31 -5.48 -1.05
CA ASP A 38 -6.21 -6.21 -1.66
C ASP A 38 -6.35 -7.73 -1.44
N ALA A 39 -6.83 -8.18 -0.28
CA ALA A 39 -7.12 -9.60 -0.03
C ALA A 39 -8.21 -10.14 -0.97
N VAL A 40 -9.30 -9.38 -1.17
CA VAL A 40 -10.36 -9.74 -2.10
C VAL A 40 -9.85 -9.75 -3.55
N ARG A 41 -9.05 -8.75 -3.95
CA ARG A 41 -8.45 -8.67 -5.29
C ARG A 41 -7.54 -9.86 -5.57
N ARG A 42 -6.65 -10.22 -4.63
CA ARG A 42 -5.80 -11.42 -4.74
C ARG A 42 -6.64 -12.70 -4.89
N ARG A 43 -7.69 -12.87 -4.09
CA ARG A 43 -8.59 -14.03 -4.17
C ARG A 43 -9.34 -14.11 -5.51
N LYS A 44 -9.71 -12.96 -6.08
CA LYS A 44 -10.47 -12.88 -7.34
C LYS A 44 -9.57 -12.82 -8.59
N GLY A 45 -8.24 -12.79 -8.43
CA GLY A 45 -7.30 -12.68 -9.55
C GLY A 45 -7.25 -11.28 -10.19
N LEU A 46 -7.70 -10.25 -9.47
CA LEU A 46 -7.62 -8.87 -9.91
C LEU A 46 -6.21 -8.31 -9.65
N PRO A 47 -5.72 -7.38 -10.48
CA PRO A 47 -4.43 -6.74 -10.27
C PRO A 47 -4.43 -5.93 -8.96
N VAL A 48 -3.31 -6.00 -8.25
CA VAL A 48 -2.99 -5.18 -7.08
C VAL A 48 -1.75 -4.35 -7.42
N GLU A 49 -1.65 -3.12 -6.93
CA GLU A 49 -0.55 -2.18 -7.22
C GLU A 49 0.80 -2.57 -6.56
N GLU A 50 0.95 -3.82 -6.17
CA GLU A 50 2.15 -4.34 -5.52
C GLU A 50 3.20 -4.74 -6.57
N LYS A 51 4.42 -4.19 -6.43
CA LYS A 51 5.55 -4.57 -7.29
C LYS A 51 6.04 -5.98 -6.92
N VAL A 52 5.61 -6.98 -7.68
CA VAL A 52 6.04 -8.39 -7.54
C VAL A 52 7.55 -8.56 -7.79
N VAL A 53 8.11 -7.79 -8.73
CA VAL A 53 9.53 -7.83 -9.07
C VAL A 53 10.12 -6.43 -8.96
N LYS A 54 11.03 -6.22 -7.99
CA LYS A 54 11.72 -4.94 -7.82
C LYS A 54 12.74 -4.65 -8.93
N VAL A 55 13.48 -5.67 -9.37
CA VAL A 55 14.50 -5.56 -10.44
C VAL A 55 14.44 -6.78 -11.36
N ALA A 56 13.97 -6.60 -12.59
CA ALA A 56 13.78 -7.69 -13.55
C ALA A 56 15.08 -8.30 -14.10
N THR A 57 16.18 -7.54 -14.12
CA THR A 57 17.45 -7.96 -14.75
C THR A 57 18.33 -8.82 -13.85
N LYS A 58 18.13 -8.78 -12.53
CA LYS A 58 19.00 -9.44 -11.54
C LYS A 58 18.47 -10.79 -11.05
N GLN A 59 17.56 -11.43 -11.80
CA GLN A 59 16.95 -12.71 -11.38
C GLN A 59 17.96 -13.82 -11.07
N ARG A 60 19.07 -13.90 -11.83
CA ARG A 60 20.14 -14.91 -11.62
C ARG A 60 21.17 -14.55 -10.55
N THR A 61 21.19 -13.31 -10.08
CA THR A 61 22.18 -12.79 -9.11
C THR A 61 21.55 -12.41 -7.76
N LEU A 62 20.22 -12.34 -7.65
CA LEU A 62 19.49 -11.86 -6.47
C LEU A 62 19.84 -12.57 -5.15
N LYS A 63 20.17 -13.87 -5.17
CA LYS A 63 20.49 -14.68 -3.98
C LYS A 63 21.97 -15.06 -3.86
N ARG A 64 22.83 -14.52 -4.72
CA ARG A 64 24.24 -14.93 -4.74
C ARG A 64 24.97 -14.18 -3.61
N ASN A 65 25.14 -14.85 -2.48
CA ASN A 65 26.08 -14.42 -1.44
C ASN A 65 27.46 -14.90 -1.89
N VAL A 66 28.23 -14.01 -2.51
CA VAL A 66 29.69 -14.19 -2.61
C VAL A 66 30.29 -13.86 -1.25
#